data_AF-A0A7U3Y5G4-F1
#
_entry.id   AF-A0A7U3Y5G4-F1
#
_cell.length_a   1.000
_cell.length_b   1.000
_cell.length_c   1.000
_cell.angle_alpha   90.00
_cell.angle_beta   90.00
_cell.angle_gamma   90.00
#
_symmetry.space_group_name_H-M   'P 1'
#
loop_
_entity.id
_entity.type
_entity.pdbx_description
1 polymer ?
#
loop_
_entity_poly.entity_id
_entity_poly.type
_entity_poly.pdbx_seq_one_letter_code
_entity_poly.pdbx_strand_id
1 'polypeptide(L)'
;MSIDISELLKPINDSLLCGEDYSFSNEFHEIKKARTQDDLLLDQGDWVAERKQADWDFVAKSVSTLLIEKTKDIRLLTWVIEAWTHLNGFEGMVKGITLTHTMLNQYWQDIHPIIEDDDLDQRIGLLQGLINQLPMLLKKVPLTNTAPYYNLLDYDNFLYHENIRRKQTEEYESQSGPSELEQFDQAIFNTSKTFQYSNYQEFNSVLTEWNVLKQTLDHLMGLDSPSFAAIDSAFETIHSTLRKIYKAEAFGTGLAPSQEQAAVITTPSMENQVPVQIVSDQPMFQPQAQTHLANREQAMKVLQEIADYFQANEPHSPVSYMLQKTIKWSQMPLHEWLAQVIKDEHPLQMVQEMLGVQPKNEYE
;
A
#
# COMPACT_ATOMS: atom_id res chain seq x y z
N MET A 1 -1.52 -24.80 -5.18
CA MET A 1 -2.93 -25.21 -5.37
C MET A 1 -3.70 -23.92 -5.53
N SER A 2 -4.45 -23.75 -6.61
CA SER A 2 -5.26 -22.54 -6.78
C SER A 2 -6.42 -22.59 -5.80
N ILE A 3 -6.62 -21.51 -5.04
CA ILE A 3 -7.74 -21.38 -4.09
C ILE A 3 -9.01 -21.12 -4.91
N ASP A 4 -9.94 -22.07 -4.88
CA ASP A 4 -11.28 -21.93 -5.47
C ASP A 4 -12.28 -21.45 -4.42
N ILE A 5 -12.89 -20.30 -4.67
CA ILE A 5 -13.86 -19.67 -3.76
C ILE A 5 -15.31 -20.04 -4.07
N SER A 6 -15.57 -20.75 -5.18
CA SER A 6 -16.92 -20.96 -5.72
C SER A 6 -17.84 -21.72 -4.75
N GLU A 7 -17.33 -22.75 -4.09
CA GLU A 7 -18.08 -23.52 -3.09
C GLU A 7 -18.41 -22.69 -1.84
N LEU A 8 -17.49 -21.82 -1.42
CA LEU A 8 -17.65 -20.98 -0.23
C LEU A 8 -18.75 -19.92 -0.41
N LEU A 9 -19.07 -19.56 -1.66
CA LEU A 9 -20.09 -18.56 -2.00
C LEU A 9 -21.50 -19.14 -2.11
N LYS A 10 -21.66 -20.47 -2.12
CA LYS A 10 -22.98 -21.10 -2.17
C LYS A 10 -23.76 -20.84 -0.88
N PRO A 11 -25.10 -20.71 -0.93
CA PRO A 11 -25.90 -20.59 0.29
C PRO A 11 -25.77 -21.85 1.15
N ILE A 12 -25.89 -21.71 2.47
CA ILE A 12 -25.82 -22.85 3.40
C ILE A 12 -27.02 -23.79 3.18
N ASN A 13 -28.22 -23.24 3.10
CA ASN A 13 -29.43 -23.94 2.67
C ASN A 13 -30.48 -22.94 2.13
N ASP A 14 -31.53 -23.44 1.46
CA ASP A 14 -32.55 -22.61 0.80
C ASP A 14 -33.38 -21.73 1.75
N SER A 15 -33.47 -22.10 3.03
CA SER A 15 -34.24 -21.37 4.05
C SER A 15 -33.42 -20.42 4.92
N LEU A 16 -32.12 -20.68 5.06
CA LEU A 16 -31.16 -19.94 5.86
C LEU A 16 -29.89 -19.80 5.03
N LEU A 17 -29.88 -18.80 4.13
CA LEU A 17 -28.80 -18.59 3.16
C LEU A 17 -27.42 -18.48 3.85
N CYS A 18 -27.38 -17.82 5.01
CA CYS A 18 -26.17 -17.60 5.81
C CYS A 18 -26.02 -18.54 6.99
N GLY A 19 -26.92 -19.51 7.18
CA GLY A 19 -26.88 -20.44 8.32
C GLY A 19 -27.05 -19.74 9.67
N GLU A 20 -26.52 -20.34 10.74
CA GLU A 20 -26.69 -19.88 12.13
C GLU A 20 -25.46 -19.06 12.60
N ASP A 21 -25.62 -18.30 13.69
CA ASP A 21 -24.49 -17.61 14.32
C ASP A 21 -23.62 -18.61 15.12
N TYR A 22 -22.36 -18.75 14.73
CA TYR A 22 -21.39 -19.64 15.38
C TYR A 22 -20.42 -18.89 16.31
N SER A 23 -20.70 -17.63 16.65
CA SER A 23 -19.85 -16.77 17.47
C SER A 23 -19.33 -17.37 18.79
N PHE A 24 -20.16 -18.17 19.45
CA PHE A 24 -19.89 -18.85 20.73
C PHE A 24 -19.62 -20.36 20.58
N SER A 25 -19.45 -20.84 19.35
CA SER A 25 -19.18 -22.25 19.07
C SER A 25 -17.75 -22.65 19.45
N ASN A 26 -17.55 -23.94 19.75
CA ASN A 26 -16.22 -24.48 20.03
C ASN A 26 -15.29 -24.33 18.81
N GLU A 27 -15.84 -24.42 17.61
CA GLU A 27 -15.13 -24.24 16.35
C GLU A 27 -14.53 -22.83 16.23
N PHE A 28 -15.30 -21.78 16.56
CA PHE A 28 -14.78 -20.41 16.62
C PHE A 28 -13.67 -20.25 17.67
N HIS A 29 -13.83 -20.90 18.83
CA HIS A 29 -12.82 -20.88 19.88
C HIS A 29 -11.51 -21.56 19.45
N GLU A 30 -11.59 -22.74 18.83
CA GLU A 30 -10.40 -23.45 18.33
C GLU A 30 -9.71 -22.68 17.21
N ILE A 31 -10.45 -22.05 16.30
CA ILE A 31 -9.85 -21.19 15.26
C ILE A 31 -9.12 -20.00 15.89
N LYS A 32 -9.75 -19.28 16.84
CA LYS A 32 -9.10 -18.16 17.55
C LYS A 32 -7.83 -18.62 18.26
N LYS A 33 -7.86 -19.79 18.90
CA LYS A 33 -6.71 -20.38 19.57
C LYS A 33 -5.59 -20.76 18.59
N ALA A 34 -5.93 -21.33 17.44
CA ALA A 34 -4.97 -21.73 16.40
C ALA A 34 -4.31 -20.54 15.70
N ARG A 35 -4.96 -19.36 15.67
CA ARG A 35 -4.37 -18.11 15.16
C ARG A 35 -3.38 -17.45 16.11
N THR A 36 -3.37 -17.84 17.39
CA THR A 36 -2.50 -17.21 18.39
C THR A 36 -1.07 -17.72 18.22
N GLN A 37 -0.12 -16.81 18.05
CA GLN A 37 1.31 -17.11 18.06
C GLN A 37 2.00 -16.25 19.14
N ASP A 38 3.03 -16.81 19.77
CA ASP A 38 3.85 -16.08 20.74
C ASP A 38 4.85 -15.17 20.01
N ASP A 39 5.13 -14.00 20.59
CA ASP A 39 6.16 -13.11 20.08
C ASP A 39 7.55 -13.70 20.33
N LEU A 40 8.30 -13.94 19.25
CA LEU A 40 9.65 -14.51 19.32
C LEU A 40 10.66 -13.57 19.98
N LEU A 41 10.39 -12.26 20.01
CA LEU A 41 11.28 -11.24 20.56
C LEU A 41 11.13 -11.06 22.07
N LEU A 42 10.08 -11.64 22.68
CA LEU A 42 9.90 -11.60 24.13
C LEU A 42 10.74 -12.69 24.80
N ASP A 43 11.50 -12.28 25.82
CA ASP A 43 12.20 -13.20 26.71
C ASP A 43 11.17 -14.01 27.52
N GLN A 44 11.30 -15.34 27.50
CA GLN A 44 10.42 -16.24 28.24
C GLN A 44 10.73 -16.27 29.74
N GLY A 45 11.85 -15.66 30.16
CA GLY A 45 12.35 -15.76 31.53
C GLY A 45 12.70 -17.21 31.89
N ASP A 46 12.60 -17.56 33.17
CA ASP A 46 13.03 -18.88 33.69
C ASP A 46 12.11 -20.05 33.30
N TRP A 47 10.99 -19.80 32.61
CA TRP A 47 10.03 -20.82 32.18
C TRP A 47 10.12 -21.01 30.66
N VAL A 48 10.93 -21.98 30.22
CA VAL A 48 11.04 -22.34 28.80
C VAL A 48 9.85 -23.21 28.41
N ALA A 49 8.88 -22.62 27.71
CA ALA A 49 7.78 -23.33 27.08
C ALA A 49 8.00 -23.42 25.56
N GLU A 50 7.44 -24.45 24.92
CA GLU A 50 7.37 -24.46 23.45
C GLU A 50 6.55 -23.26 22.99
N ARG A 51 7.19 -22.40 22.17
CA ARG A 51 6.52 -21.21 21.64
C ARG A 51 5.34 -21.64 20.79
N LYS A 52 4.18 -21.08 21.09
CA LYS A 52 2.97 -21.30 20.32
C LYS A 52 3.15 -20.68 18.94
N GLN A 53 3.04 -21.50 17.90
CA GLN A 53 2.97 -21.04 16.52
C GLN A 53 1.53 -21.14 16.03
N ALA A 54 1.15 -20.21 15.16
CA ALA A 54 -0.16 -20.27 14.53
C ALA A 54 -0.22 -21.43 13.52
N ASP A 55 -1.32 -22.17 13.54
CA ASP A 55 -1.59 -23.25 12.58
C ASP A 55 -2.50 -22.73 11.47
N TRP A 56 -1.89 -22.07 10.48
CA TRP A 56 -2.63 -21.45 9.38
C TRP A 56 -3.36 -22.47 8.49
N ASP A 57 -2.82 -23.68 8.36
CA ASP A 57 -3.47 -24.79 7.65
C ASP A 57 -4.77 -25.19 8.33
N PHE A 58 -4.74 -25.36 9.66
CA PHE A 58 -5.94 -25.65 10.45
C PHE A 58 -6.96 -24.52 10.36
N VAL A 59 -6.52 -23.26 10.46
CA VAL A 59 -7.40 -22.09 10.34
C VAL A 59 -8.08 -22.06 8.98
N ALA A 60 -7.32 -22.14 7.88
CA ALA A 60 -7.86 -22.11 6.52
C ALA A 60 -8.88 -23.23 6.27
N LYS A 61 -8.59 -24.45 6.70
CA LYS A 61 -9.50 -25.60 6.55
C LYS A 61 -10.76 -25.42 7.40
N SER A 62 -10.62 -25.11 8.68
CA SER A 62 -11.75 -24.99 9.60
C SER A 62 -12.68 -23.85 9.21
N VAL A 63 -12.13 -22.69 8.84
CA VAL A 63 -12.92 -21.57 8.34
C VAL A 63 -13.65 -21.94 7.04
N SER A 64 -12.98 -22.63 6.11
CA SER A 64 -13.61 -23.04 4.85
C SER A 64 -14.77 -24.02 5.09
N THR A 65 -14.61 -24.99 5.99
CA THR A 65 -15.69 -25.91 6.38
C THR A 65 -16.87 -25.16 6.97
N LEU A 66 -16.65 -24.21 7.89
CA LEU A 66 -17.73 -23.41 8.46
C LEU A 66 -18.46 -22.59 7.39
N LEU A 67 -17.72 -21.93 6.50
CA LEU A 67 -18.26 -21.14 5.41
C LEU A 67 -19.06 -21.98 4.41
N ILE A 68 -18.71 -23.24 4.20
CA ILE A 68 -19.44 -24.14 3.29
C ILE A 68 -20.69 -24.72 3.97
N GLU A 69 -20.56 -25.18 5.22
CA GLU A 69 -21.57 -26.07 5.82
C GLU A 69 -22.47 -25.40 6.87
N LYS A 70 -22.00 -24.36 7.55
CA LYS A 70 -22.60 -23.90 8.81
C LYS A 70 -23.03 -22.45 8.84
N THR A 71 -22.15 -21.52 8.43
CA THR A 71 -22.37 -20.09 8.66
C THR A 71 -21.65 -19.21 7.65
N LYS A 72 -22.27 -18.10 7.25
CA LYS A 72 -21.62 -17.00 6.53
C LYS A 72 -21.42 -15.86 7.51
N ASP A 73 -20.18 -15.53 7.81
CA ASP A 73 -19.84 -14.63 8.91
C ASP A 73 -18.64 -13.74 8.57
N ILE A 74 -18.78 -12.44 8.81
CA ILE A 74 -17.73 -11.43 8.54
C ILE A 74 -16.44 -11.74 9.32
N ARG A 75 -16.55 -12.29 10.53
CA ARG A 75 -15.38 -12.65 11.37
C ARG A 75 -14.54 -13.74 10.70
N LEU A 76 -15.19 -14.68 10.03
CA LEU A 76 -14.52 -15.75 9.29
C LEU A 76 -13.77 -15.21 8.06
N LEU A 77 -14.30 -14.17 7.39
CA LEU A 77 -13.64 -13.51 6.26
C LEU A 77 -12.29 -12.89 6.68
N THR A 78 -12.25 -12.25 7.84
CA THR A 78 -11.00 -11.72 8.43
C THR A 78 -9.96 -12.82 8.62
N TRP A 79 -10.37 -13.98 9.15
CA TRP A 79 -9.46 -15.07 9.49
C TRP A 79 -8.99 -15.85 8.26
N VAL A 80 -9.85 -16.01 7.26
CA VAL A 80 -9.48 -16.71 6.03
C VAL A 80 -8.50 -15.89 5.18
N ILE A 81 -8.68 -14.56 5.10
CA ILE A 81 -7.71 -13.66 4.46
C ILE A 81 -6.33 -13.82 5.12
N GLU A 82 -6.28 -13.79 6.45
CA GLU A 82 -5.02 -13.91 7.19
C GLU A 82 -4.35 -15.26 6.91
N ALA A 83 -5.09 -16.37 7.06
CA ALA A 83 -4.55 -17.70 6.85
C ALA A 83 -4.08 -17.92 5.40
N TRP A 84 -4.89 -17.55 4.40
CA TRP A 84 -4.50 -17.69 3.00
C TRP A 84 -3.34 -16.77 2.64
N THR A 85 -3.24 -15.57 3.21
CA THR A 85 -2.06 -14.71 2.98
C THR A 85 -0.79 -15.38 3.53
N HIS A 86 -0.86 -16.01 4.71
CA HIS A 86 0.28 -16.72 5.29
C HIS A 86 0.68 -17.97 4.49
N LEU A 87 -0.30 -18.70 3.94
CA LEU A 87 -0.05 -19.95 3.20
C LEU A 87 0.30 -19.72 1.72
N ASN A 88 -0.25 -18.68 1.10
CA ASN A 88 -0.26 -18.48 -0.34
C ASN A 88 0.20 -17.08 -0.77
N GLY A 89 0.70 -16.26 0.16
CA GLY A 89 1.24 -14.93 -0.15
C GLY A 89 0.19 -13.99 -0.72
N PHE A 90 0.57 -13.21 -1.75
CA PHE A 90 -0.33 -12.24 -2.36
C PHE A 90 -1.52 -12.90 -3.05
N GLU A 91 -1.35 -14.03 -3.74
CA GLU A 91 -2.48 -14.81 -4.31
C GLU A 91 -3.54 -15.13 -3.24
N GLY A 92 -3.10 -15.54 -2.04
CA GLY A 92 -4.00 -15.81 -0.93
C GLY A 92 -4.81 -14.60 -0.47
N MET A 93 -4.16 -13.44 -0.40
CA MET A 93 -4.85 -12.19 -0.07
C MET A 93 -5.84 -11.78 -1.16
N VAL A 94 -5.47 -11.88 -2.44
CA VAL A 94 -6.38 -11.62 -3.58
C VAL A 94 -7.65 -12.41 -3.39
N LYS A 95 -7.54 -13.74 -3.23
CA LYS A 95 -8.70 -14.63 -3.10
C LYS A 95 -9.55 -14.34 -1.86
N GLY A 96 -8.92 -13.99 -0.75
CA GLY A 96 -9.63 -13.62 0.47
C GLY A 96 -10.39 -12.29 0.35
N ILE A 97 -9.81 -11.27 -0.29
CA ILE A 97 -10.49 -10.00 -0.58
C ILE A 97 -11.63 -10.24 -1.59
N THR A 98 -11.39 -11.04 -2.63
CA THR A 98 -12.42 -11.41 -3.62
C THR A 98 -13.62 -12.09 -2.96
N LEU A 99 -13.35 -13.08 -2.10
CA LEU A 99 -14.38 -13.76 -1.32
C LEU A 99 -15.16 -12.75 -0.47
N THR A 100 -14.46 -11.83 0.19
CA THR A 100 -15.06 -10.85 1.09
C THR A 100 -16.05 -9.95 0.35
N HIS A 101 -15.63 -9.23 -0.69
CA HIS A 101 -16.55 -8.32 -1.37
C HIS A 101 -17.66 -9.08 -2.11
N THR A 102 -17.42 -10.29 -2.61
CA THR A 102 -18.45 -11.09 -3.28
C THR A 102 -19.51 -11.57 -2.28
N MET A 103 -19.08 -12.07 -1.12
CA MET A 103 -19.97 -12.55 -0.07
C MET A 103 -20.78 -11.41 0.55
N LEU A 104 -20.15 -10.25 0.80
CA LEU A 104 -20.86 -9.07 1.30
C LEU A 104 -21.91 -8.59 0.30
N ASN A 105 -21.59 -8.48 -0.99
CA ASN A 105 -22.58 -8.10 -2.01
C ASN A 105 -23.76 -9.08 -2.09
N GLN A 106 -23.49 -10.39 -2.00
CA GLN A 106 -24.51 -11.41 -2.16
C GLN A 106 -25.41 -11.58 -0.92
N TYR A 107 -24.84 -11.42 0.27
CA TYR A 107 -25.48 -11.83 1.52
C TYR A 107 -25.57 -10.71 2.56
N TRP A 108 -25.43 -9.44 2.16
CA TRP A 108 -25.38 -8.32 3.12
C TRP A 108 -26.49 -8.37 4.17
N GLN A 109 -27.73 -8.63 3.78
CA GLN A 109 -28.84 -8.60 4.76
C GLN A 109 -28.73 -9.74 5.80
N ASP A 110 -28.31 -10.93 5.38
CA ASP A 110 -28.38 -12.14 6.20
C ASP A 110 -27.04 -12.57 6.82
N ILE A 111 -25.90 -11.99 6.39
CA ILE A 111 -24.56 -12.40 6.86
C ILE A 111 -24.37 -12.08 8.35
N HIS A 112 -23.71 -12.98 9.08
CA HIS A 112 -23.44 -12.78 10.51
C HIS A 112 -22.30 -11.78 10.74
N PRO A 113 -22.36 -10.92 11.78
CA PRO A 113 -23.49 -10.76 12.70
C PRO A 113 -24.70 -10.06 12.02
N ILE A 114 -25.91 -10.46 12.43
CA ILE A 114 -27.17 -9.87 11.96
C ILE A 114 -27.25 -8.40 12.38
N ILE A 115 -27.80 -7.55 11.50
CA ILE A 115 -28.10 -6.16 11.83
C ILE A 115 -29.33 -6.12 12.74
N GLU A 116 -29.18 -5.54 13.92
CA GLU A 116 -30.27 -5.33 14.88
C GLU A 116 -30.61 -3.83 14.92
N ASP A 117 -31.90 -3.47 14.88
CA ASP A 117 -32.38 -2.08 14.96
C ASP A 117 -31.73 -1.09 13.98
N ASP A 118 -31.41 -1.55 12.76
CA ASP A 118 -30.68 -0.80 11.73
C ASP A 118 -29.27 -0.30 12.17
N ASP A 119 -28.70 -0.88 13.23
CA ASP A 119 -27.37 -0.55 13.74
C ASP A 119 -26.26 -1.33 13.00
N LEU A 120 -25.38 -0.61 12.32
CA LEU A 120 -24.26 -1.15 11.57
C LEU A 120 -22.95 -1.23 12.38
N ASP A 121 -22.90 -0.68 13.60
CA ASP A 121 -21.66 -0.46 14.36
C ASP A 121 -20.81 -1.73 14.50
N GLN A 122 -21.44 -2.87 14.78
CA GLN A 122 -20.72 -4.14 14.92
C GLN A 122 -20.05 -4.56 13.61
N ARG A 123 -20.76 -4.45 12.48
CA ARG A 123 -20.21 -4.82 11.17
C ARG A 123 -19.13 -3.84 10.74
N ILE A 124 -19.34 -2.54 10.96
CA ILE A 124 -18.36 -1.49 10.69
C ILE A 124 -17.08 -1.77 11.49
N GLY A 125 -17.19 -2.06 12.79
CA GLY A 125 -16.04 -2.39 13.63
C GLY A 125 -15.27 -3.62 13.14
N LEU A 126 -15.97 -4.67 12.75
CA LEU A 126 -15.36 -5.90 12.21
C LEU A 126 -14.66 -5.65 10.87
N LEU A 127 -15.29 -4.92 9.96
CA LEU A 127 -14.74 -4.62 8.63
C LEU A 127 -13.60 -3.59 8.71
N GLN A 128 -13.69 -2.60 9.58
CA GLN A 128 -12.58 -1.69 9.90
C GLN A 128 -11.38 -2.47 10.45
N GLY A 129 -11.63 -3.42 11.36
CA GLY A 129 -10.60 -4.33 11.87
C GLY A 129 -9.94 -5.15 10.76
N LEU A 130 -10.76 -5.72 9.86
CA LEU A 130 -10.29 -6.47 8.69
C LEU A 130 -9.40 -5.61 7.79
N ILE A 131 -9.82 -4.42 7.39
CA ILE A 131 -9.04 -3.59 6.46
C ILE A 131 -7.75 -3.05 7.10
N ASN A 132 -7.77 -2.75 8.39
CA ASN A 132 -6.61 -2.20 9.10
C ASN A 132 -5.46 -3.20 9.25
N GLN A 133 -5.73 -4.51 9.25
CA GLN A 133 -4.66 -5.53 9.31
C GLN A 133 -4.01 -5.81 7.95
N LEU A 134 -4.67 -5.49 6.83
CA LEU A 134 -4.18 -5.86 5.48
C LEU A 134 -2.76 -5.34 5.20
N PRO A 135 -2.39 -4.08 5.50
CA PRO A 135 -1.04 -3.59 5.23
C PRO A 135 0.04 -4.39 5.96
N MET A 136 -0.20 -4.77 7.22
CA MET A 136 0.75 -5.56 8.00
C MET A 136 0.88 -6.99 7.45
N LEU A 137 -0.23 -7.60 7.04
CA LEU A 137 -0.21 -8.91 6.40
C LEU A 137 0.58 -8.90 5.09
N LEU A 138 0.38 -7.88 4.24
CA LEU A 138 1.15 -7.70 3.00
C LEU A 138 2.66 -7.59 3.26
N LYS A 139 3.07 -6.86 4.30
CA LYS A 139 4.49 -6.72 4.66
C LYS A 139 5.14 -8.04 5.09
N LYS A 140 4.35 -9.02 5.55
CA LYS A 140 4.83 -10.34 5.98
C LYS A 140 4.88 -11.36 4.85
N VAL A 141 4.39 -11.03 3.64
CA VAL A 141 4.47 -11.93 2.49
C VAL A 141 5.93 -12.12 2.06
N PRO A 142 6.42 -13.37 1.90
CA PRO A 142 7.77 -13.62 1.42
C PRO A 142 8.04 -13.00 0.04
N LEU A 143 9.17 -12.30 -0.06
CA LEU A 143 9.67 -11.72 -1.30
C LEU A 143 10.69 -12.63 -2.01
N THR A 144 11.21 -13.63 -1.30
CA THR A 144 12.12 -14.67 -1.78
C THR A 144 11.45 -16.04 -1.69
N ASN A 145 11.84 -16.98 -2.55
CA ASN A 145 11.27 -18.33 -2.60
C ASN A 145 12.21 -19.43 -2.08
N THR A 146 13.33 -19.03 -1.49
CA THR A 146 14.31 -19.90 -0.83
C THR A 146 14.71 -19.30 0.50
N ALA A 147 14.95 -20.15 1.50
CA ALA A 147 15.38 -19.69 2.81
C ALA A 147 16.69 -18.86 2.74
N PRO A 148 16.80 -17.75 3.48
CA PRO A 148 15.77 -17.15 4.35
C PRO A 148 14.63 -16.49 3.53
N TYR A 149 13.38 -16.73 3.97
CA TYR A 149 12.16 -16.21 3.33
C TYR A 149 11.91 -14.76 3.74
N TYR A 150 12.78 -13.85 3.30
CA TYR A 150 12.68 -12.44 3.64
C TYR A 150 11.38 -11.82 3.15
N ASN A 151 10.83 -10.92 3.95
CA ASN A 151 9.64 -10.15 3.63
C ASN A 151 9.91 -8.64 3.72
N LEU A 152 8.88 -7.83 3.51
CA LEU A 152 8.99 -6.37 3.51
C LEU A 152 9.19 -5.79 4.91
N LEU A 153 8.68 -6.46 5.94
CA LEU A 153 8.91 -6.08 7.33
C LEU A 153 10.39 -6.26 7.71
N ASP A 154 11.02 -7.35 7.27
CA ASP A 154 12.47 -7.55 7.43
C ASP A 154 13.25 -6.43 6.75
N TYR A 155 12.88 -6.12 5.50
CA TYR A 155 13.50 -5.03 4.73
C TYR A 155 13.39 -3.67 5.44
N ASP A 156 12.21 -3.33 5.96
CA ASP A 156 11.99 -2.10 6.72
C ASP A 156 12.86 -2.05 7.98
N ASN A 157 12.98 -3.18 8.70
CA ASN A 157 13.84 -3.28 9.88
C ASN A 157 15.33 -3.13 9.54
N PHE A 158 15.79 -3.76 8.46
CA PHE A 158 17.18 -3.63 8.00
C PHE A 158 17.51 -2.19 7.59
N LEU A 159 16.58 -1.50 6.92
CA LEU A 159 16.74 -0.08 6.61
C LEU A 159 16.81 0.78 7.88
N TYR A 160 15.99 0.48 8.88
CA TYR A 160 16.01 1.17 10.17
C TYR A 160 17.36 0.98 10.89
N HIS A 161 17.86 -0.25 10.99
CA HIS A 161 19.16 -0.56 11.58
C HIS A 161 20.32 0.16 10.87
N GLU A 162 20.33 0.12 9.54
CA GLU A 162 21.35 0.80 8.73
C GLU A 162 21.32 2.33 8.92
N ASN A 163 20.13 2.91 9.02
CA ASN A 163 19.97 4.35 9.28
C ASN A 163 20.46 4.75 10.67
N ILE A 164 20.26 3.90 11.69
CA ILE A 164 20.82 4.14 13.03
C ILE A 164 22.35 4.08 12.98
N ARG A 165 22.92 3.05 12.34
CA ARG A 165 24.37 2.87 12.23
C ARG A 165 25.04 4.09 11.59
N ARG A 166 24.44 4.64 10.53
CA ARG A 166 24.94 5.86 9.84
C ARG A 166 24.90 7.13 10.69
N LYS A 167 24.06 7.18 11.72
CA LYS A 167 23.99 8.33 12.65
C LYS A 167 24.99 8.22 13.80
N GLN A 168 25.49 7.03 14.10
CA GLN A 168 26.35 6.74 15.26
C GLN A 168 27.84 6.59 14.86
N THR A 169 28.31 7.40 13.91
CA THR A 169 29.60 7.34 13.16
C THR A 169 30.90 7.15 13.97
N GLU A 170 30.90 7.06 15.30
CA GLU A 170 32.13 7.00 16.12
C GLU A 170 32.41 5.68 16.87
N GLU A 171 31.47 4.71 16.97
CA GLU A 171 31.69 3.51 17.83
C GLU A 171 31.59 2.13 17.14
N TYR A 172 31.25 2.03 15.85
CA TYR A 172 31.00 0.74 15.18
C TYR A 172 31.89 0.46 13.95
N GLU A 173 33.16 0.85 13.99
CA GLU A 173 34.18 0.17 13.18
C GLU A 173 34.45 -1.21 13.81
N SER A 174 33.72 -2.26 13.40
CA SER A 174 34.17 -3.68 13.37
C SER A 174 33.00 -4.68 13.29
N GLN A 175 32.26 -4.72 12.19
CA GLN A 175 31.63 -5.98 11.76
C GLN A 175 32.11 -6.29 10.35
N SER A 176 33.04 -7.23 10.24
CA SER A 176 33.67 -7.66 8.98
C SER A 176 32.78 -8.61 8.13
N GLY A 177 31.46 -8.48 8.23
CA GLY A 177 30.48 -9.30 7.51
C GLY A 177 29.56 -8.47 6.63
N PRO A 178 28.90 -9.08 5.63
CA PRO A 178 27.91 -8.40 4.81
C PRO A 178 26.72 -7.97 5.68
N SER A 179 26.26 -6.73 5.49
CA SER A 179 25.10 -6.19 6.22
C SER A 179 23.83 -7.00 5.93
N GLU A 180 22.84 -6.94 6.83
CA GLU A 180 21.54 -7.62 6.63
C GLU A 180 20.88 -7.19 5.31
N LEU A 181 21.04 -5.91 4.93
CA LEU A 181 20.53 -5.36 3.68
C LEU A 181 21.25 -5.94 2.45
N GLU A 182 22.57 -6.14 2.52
CA GLU A 182 23.33 -6.80 1.44
C GLU A 182 22.93 -8.27 1.29
N GLN A 183 22.67 -8.97 2.40
CA GLN A 183 22.18 -10.36 2.38
C GLN A 183 20.78 -10.45 1.75
N PHE A 184 19.90 -9.51 2.10
CA PHE A 184 18.59 -9.36 1.47
C PHE A 184 18.70 -9.13 -0.04
N ASP A 185 19.53 -8.18 -0.48
CA ASP A 185 19.73 -7.86 -1.89
C ASP A 185 20.26 -9.05 -2.69
N GLN A 186 21.20 -9.82 -2.12
CA GLN A 186 21.69 -11.06 -2.72
C GLN A 186 20.59 -12.14 -2.81
N ALA A 187 19.76 -12.28 -1.78
CA ALA A 187 18.64 -13.23 -1.79
C ALA A 187 17.60 -12.86 -2.86
N ILE A 188 17.27 -11.57 -3.01
CA ILE A 188 16.38 -11.08 -4.08
C ILE A 188 17.03 -11.29 -5.45
N PHE A 189 18.34 -11.06 -5.59
CA PHE A 189 19.05 -11.29 -6.85
C PHE A 189 19.01 -12.77 -7.28
N ASN A 190 19.17 -13.69 -6.32
CA ASN A 190 19.14 -15.14 -6.57
C ASN A 190 17.70 -15.70 -6.74
N THR A 191 16.68 -14.96 -6.31
CA THR A 191 15.28 -15.33 -6.51
C THR A 191 14.93 -15.29 -8.00
N SER A 192 14.26 -16.32 -8.52
CA SER A 192 13.95 -16.41 -9.96
C SER A 192 13.11 -15.22 -10.46
N LYS A 193 13.38 -14.77 -11.70
CA LYS A 193 12.63 -13.66 -12.31
C LYS A 193 11.16 -13.96 -12.51
N THR A 194 10.81 -15.20 -12.79
CA THR A 194 9.41 -15.65 -12.89
C THR A 194 8.69 -15.49 -11.55
N PHE A 195 9.33 -15.84 -10.43
CA PHE A 195 8.75 -15.63 -9.11
C PHE A 195 8.58 -14.13 -8.81
N GLN A 196 9.63 -13.32 -9.01
CA GLN A 196 9.56 -11.86 -8.80
C GLN A 196 8.42 -11.22 -9.62
N TYR A 197 8.28 -11.65 -10.88
CA TYR A 197 7.21 -11.19 -11.77
C TYR A 197 5.83 -11.62 -11.27
N SER A 198 5.63 -12.90 -10.96
CA SER A 198 4.34 -13.41 -10.44
C SER A 198 3.93 -12.69 -9.17
N ASN A 199 4.85 -12.59 -8.20
CA ASN A 199 4.59 -11.95 -6.91
C ASN A 199 4.20 -10.47 -7.09
N TYR A 200 4.84 -9.76 -8.02
CA TYR A 200 4.49 -8.38 -8.35
C TYR A 200 3.12 -8.25 -9.04
N GLN A 201 2.77 -9.18 -9.95
CA GLN A 201 1.44 -9.20 -10.59
C GLN A 201 0.33 -9.54 -9.61
N GLU A 202 0.57 -10.47 -8.69
CA GLU A 202 -0.37 -10.81 -7.63
C GLU A 202 -0.59 -9.62 -6.69
N PHE A 203 0.45 -8.88 -6.34
CA PHE A 203 0.30 -7.63 -5.58
C PHE A 203 -0.53 -6.58 -6.34
N ASN A 204 -0.33 -6.41 -7.65
CA ASN A 204 -1.19 -5.52 -8.45
C ASN A 204 -2.65 -6.00 -8.48
N SER A 205 -2.87 -7.32 -8.44
CA SER A 205 -4.20 -7.89 -8.30
C SER A 205 -4.81 -7.57 -6.94
N VAL A 206 -4.02 -7.58 -5.85
CA VAL A 206 -4.48 -7.12 -4.52
C VAL A 206 -4.99 -5.68 -4.60
N LEU A 207 -4.27 -4.78 -5.28
CA LEU A 207 -4.72 -3.39 -5.46
C LEU A 207 -6.05 -3.30 -6.23
N THR A 208 -6.25 -4.18 -7.21
CA THR A 208 -7.49 -4.25 -7.99
C THR A 208 -8.66 -4.69 -7.11
N GLU A 209 -8.51 -5.81 -6.40
CA GLU A 209 -9.55 -6.34 -5.50
C GLU A 209 -9.83 -5.40 -4.32
N TRP A 210 -8.81 -4.69 -3.83
CA TRP A 210 -8.97 -3.66 -2.80
C TRP A 210 -9.90 -2.54 -3.25
N ASN A 211 -9.78 -2.06 -4.49
CA ASN A 211 -10.69 -1.05 -5.02
C ASN A 211 -12.13 -1.57 -5.13
N VAL A 212 -12.32 -2.83 -5.51
CA VAL A 212 -13.65 -3.46 -5.55
C VAL A 212 -14.25 -3.59 -4.15
N LEU A 213 -13.44 -3.95 -3.15
CA LEU A 213 -13.87 -4.00 -1.76
C LEU A 213 -14.29 -2.61 -1.26
N LYS A 214 -13.51 -1.55 -1.51
CA LYS A 214 -13.88 -0.17 -1.14
C LYS A 214 -15.23 0.22 -1.73
N GLN A 215 -15.42 0.03 -3.03
CA GLN A 215 -16.69 0.33 -3.72
C GLN A 215 -17.87 -0.47 -3.14
N THR A 216 -17.64 -1.73 -2.79
CA THR A 216 -18.65 -2.57 -2.15
C THR A 216 -19.03 -2.03 -0.78
N LEU A 217 -18.05 -1.66 0.06
CA LEU A 217 -18.31 -1.11 1.39
C LEU A 217 -19.03 0.24 1.32
N ASP A 218 -18.59 1.15 0.43
CA ASP A 218 -19.26 2.43 0.20
C ASP A 218 -20.71 2.23 -0.26
N HIS A 219 -20.97 1.25 -1.13
CA HIS A 219 -22.32 0.94 -1.58
C HIS A 219 -23.21 0.41 -0.46
N LEU A 220 -22.68 -0.48 0.40
CA LEU A 220 -23.45 -1.16 1.44
C LEU A 220 -23.66 -0.31 2.71
N MET A 221 -22.72 0.58 3.03
CA MET A 221 -22.73 1.37 4.27
C MET A 221 -23.01 2.86 4.05
N GLY A 222 -22.88 3.36 2.82
CA GLY A 222 -23.13 4.78 2.51
C GLY A 222 -22.24 5.71 3.34
N LEU A 223 -22.86 6.58 4.14
CA LEU A 223 -22.15 7.56 4.96
C LEU A 223 -21.38 6.94 6.14
N ASP A 224 -21.75 5.72 6.54
CA ASP A 224 -21.13 5.01 7.65
C ASP A 224 -19.92 4.16 7.21
N SER A 225 -19.56 4.23 5.92
CA SER A 225 -18.39 3.55 5.35
C SER A 225 -17.09 4.05 6.01
N PRO A 226 -16.15 3.15 6.35
CA PRO A 226 -14.89 3.53 6.98
C PRO A 226 -13.97 4.33 6.04
N SER A 227 -13.07 5.12 6.62
CA SER A 227 -12.04 5.80 5.83
C SER A 227 -10.97 4.82 5.35
N PHE A 228 -10.67 4.88 4.04
CA PHE A 228 -9.66 4.04 3.39
C PHE A 228 -8.28 4.70 3.25
N ALA A 229 -8.17 6.00 3.52
CA ALA A 229 -7.00 6.81 3.16
C ALA A 229 -5.67 6.29 3.75
N ALA A 230 -5.71 5.81 5.00
CA ALA A 230 -4.52 5.25 5.65
C ALA A 230 -4.07 3.93 5.00
N ILE A 231 -5.02 3.08 4.61
CA ILE A 231 -4.76 1.81 3.93
C ILE A 231 -4.24 2.09 2.52
N ASP A 232 -4.86 3.02 1.78
CA ASP A 232 -4.41 3.44 0.45
C ASP A 232 -2.96 3.94 0.48
N SER A 233 -2.63 4.84 1.41
CA SER A 233 -1.26 5.35 1.58
C SER A 233 -0.25 4.25 1.91
N ALA A 234 -0.65 3.27 2.74
CA ALA A 234 0.20 2.11 3.05
C ALA A 234 0.41 1.21 1.82
N PHE A 235 -0.65 0.95 1.05
CA PHE A 235 -0.59 0.14 -0.17
C PHE A 235 0.27 0.81 -1.25
N GLU A 236 0.15 2.12 -1.42
CA GLU A 236 1.01 2.91 -2.33
C GLU A 236 2.49 2.84 -1.93
N THR A 237 2.78 2.92 -0.62
CA THR A 237 4.13 2.79 -0.09
C THR A 237 4.70 1.40 -0.38
N ILE A 238 3.92 0.35 -0.06
CA ILE A 238 4.32 -1.04 -0.34
C ILE A 238 4.54 -1.23 -1.85
N HIS A 239 3.63 -0.73 -2.69
CA HIS A 239 3.74 -0.83 -4.14
C HIS A 239 5.02 -0.19 -4.67
N SER A 240 5.33 1.03 -4.22
CA SER A 240 6.55 1.77 -4.61
C SER A 240 7.82 1.03 -4.19
N THR A 241 7.82 0.45 -2.99
CA THR A 241 8.95 -0.33 -2.48
C THR A 241 9.13 -1.64 -3.25
N LEU A 242 8.05 -2.40 -3.49
CA LEU A 242 8.10 -3.62 -4.31
C LEU A 242 8.58 -3.34 -5.73
N ARG A 243 8.09 -2.25 -6.36
CA ARG A 243 8.52 -1.81 -7.69
C ARG A 243 10.04 -1.59 -7.73
N LYS A 244 10.62 -1.02 -6.68
CA LYS A 244 12.08 -0.79 -6.55
C LYS A 244 12.83 -2.10 -6.32
N ILE A 245 12.41 -2.91 -5.34
CA ILE A 245 13.07 -4.19 -4.98
C ILE A 245 13.14 -5.11 -6.19
N TYR A 246 12.02 -5.29 -6.90
CA TYR A 246 11.95 -6.17 -8.07
C TYR A 246 12.42 -5.54 -9.37
N LYS A 247 12.73 -4.23 -9.38
CA LYS A 247 13.08 -3.46 -10.58
C LYS A 247 12.03 -3.65 -11.68
N ALA A 248 10.76 -3.44 -11.31
CA ALA A 248 9.62 -3.88 -12.12
C ALA A 248 9.52 -3.21 -13.51
N GLU A 249 10.23 -2.10 -13.77
CA GLU A 249 10.38 -1.52 -15.12
C GLU A 249 10.91 -2.55 -16.14
N ALA A 250 11.76 -3.48 -15.70
CA ALA A 250 12.34 -4.51 -16.55
C ALA A 250 11.35 -5.62 -16.91
N PHE A 251 10.20 -5.71 -16.23
CA PHE A 251 9.19 -6.72 -16.52
C PHE A 251 8.47 -6.47 -17.85
N GLY A 252 8.35 -5.20 -18.26
CA GLY A 252 7.73 -4.82 -19.54
C GLY A 252 8.61 -5.06 -20.77
N THR A 253 9.91 -5.29 -20.59
CA THR A 253 10.89 -5.41 -21.70
C THR A 253 11.37 -6.85 -21.96
N GLY A 254 10.96 -7.84 -21.14
CA GLY A 254 11.54 -9.19 -21.15
C GLY A 254 10.61 -10.37 -21.46
N LEU A 255 9.32 -10.14 -21.76
CA LEU A 255 8.33 -11.21 -21.99
C LEU A 255 7.52 -11.04 -23.28
N ALA A 256 7.94 -10.16 -24.19
CA ALA A 256 7.45 -10.25 -25.57
C ALA A 256 8.14 -11.46 -26.23
N PRO A 257 7.39 -12.47 -26.73
CA PRO A 257 8.00 -13.45 -27.61
C PRO A 257 8.59 -12.69 -28.79
N SER A 258 9.88 -12.92 -29.04
CA SER A 258 10.57 -12.49 -30.25
C SER A 258 9.72 -12.89 -31.44
N GLN A 259 8.95 -11.95 -31.99
CA GLN A 259 8.34 -12.15 -33.28
C GLN A 259 9.49 -12.18 -34.28
N GLU A 260 9.88 -13.39 -34.65
CA GLU A 260 10.54 -13.66 -35.91
C GLU A 260 9.82 -12.83 -36.98
N GLN A 261 10.57 -11.92 -37.59
CA GLN A 261 10.14 -11.12 -38.71
C GLN A 261 9.82 -12.06 -39.88
N ALA A 262 8.58 -12.54 -39.92
CA ALA A 262 7.98 -13.07 -41.13
C ALA A 262 7.74 -11.87 -42.05
N ALA A 263 8.54 -11.77 -43.10
CA ALA A 263 8.36 -10.84 -44.19
C ALA A 263 6.98 -11.04 -44.83
N VAL A 264 6.03 -10.15 -44.51
CA VAL A 264 4.77 -10.04 -45.25
C VAL A 264 4.95 -8.96 -46.30
N ILE A 265 5.03 -9.42 -47.55
CA ILE A 265 4.87 -8.59 -48.74
C ILE A 265 3.39 -8.21 -48.81
N THR A 266 3.07 -6.95 -48.57
CA THR A 266 1.78 -6.36 -48.95
C THR A 266 2.01 -5.03 -49.66
N THR A 267 1.46 -4.98 -50.86
CA THR A 267 1.42 -3.90 -51.85
C THR A 267 0.84 -2.59 -51.32
N PRO A 268 1.19 -1.43 -51.92
CA PRO A 268 0.77 -0.12 -51.46
C PRO A 268 -0.68 0.18 -51.89
N SER A 269 -1.49 0.65 -50.96
CA SER A 269 -2.75 1.33 -51.25
C SER A 269 -2.66 2.77 -50.76
N MET A 270 -2.90 3.71 -51.66
CA MET A 270 -2.88 5.15 -51.44
C MET A 270 -4.09 5.64 -50.64
N GLU A 271 -3.84 6.75 -49.91
CA GLU A 271 -4.74 7.86 -49.57
C GLU A 271 -5.95 7.62 -48.67
N ASN A 272 -5.89 8.12 -47.43
CA ASN A 272 -6.30 9.50 -47.15
C ASN A 272 -6.01 9.90 -45.68
N GLN A 273 -5.08 10.83 -45.49
CA GLN A 273 -4.90 11.56 -44.25
C GLN A 273 -5.76 12.82 -44.29
N VAL A 274 -6.60 13.02 -43.30
CA VAL A 274 -7.16 14.33 -42.96
C VAL A 274 -6.44 14.78 -41.68
N PRO A 275 -5.57 15.80 -41.72
CA PRO A 275 -4.97 16.33 -40.50
C PRO A 275 -5.95 17.32 -39.88
N VAL A 276 -6.48 17.00 -38.70
CA VAL A 276 -7.12 18.00 -37.85
C VAL A 276 -6.02 18.65 -37.02
N GLN A 277 -5.58 19.83 -37.46
CA GLN A 277 -4.78 20.73 -36.66
C GLN A 277 -5.66 21.34 -35.56
N ILE A 278 -5.43 20.95 -34.32
CA ILE A 278 -5.90 21.73 -33.17
C ILE A 278 -4.75 22.66 -32.79
N VAL A 279 -4.84 23.90 -33.25
CA VAL A 279 -4.00 25.01 -32.78
C VAL A 279 -4.64 25.50 -31.49
N SER A 280 -4.10 25.07 -30.35
CA SER A 280 -4.36 25.72 -29.07
C SER A 280 -3.03 26.29 -28.57
N ASP A 281 -2.80 27.57 -28.90
CA ASP A 281 -1.80 28.41 -28.25
C ASP A 281 -2.26 28.67 -26.81
N GLN A 282 -1.98 27.71 -25.91
CA GLN A 282 -1.92 27.98 -24.48
C GLN A 282 -0.51 27.68 -24.00
N PRO A 283 0.07 28.53 -23.14
CA PRO A 283 1.38 28.30 -22.56
C PRO A 283 1.30 27.12 -21.59
N MET A 284 1.47 25.91 -22.12
CA MET A 284 1.63 24.71 -21.32
C MET A 284 3.08 24.63 -20.86
N PHE A 285 3.30 24.45 -19.56
CA PHE A 285 4.64 24.19 -19.05
C PHE A 285 5.16 22.87 -19.65
N GLN A 286 6.13 22.97 -20.55
CA GLN A 286 6.83 21.81 -21.13
C GLN A 286 8.27 21.82 -20.64
N PRO A 287 8.67 20.88 -19.76
CA PRO A 287 10.05 20.82 -19.29
C PRO A 287 10.97 20.49 -20.46
N GLN A 288 11.78 21.46 -20.88
CA GLN A 288 12.77 21.28 -21.94
C GLN A 288 14.08 20.72 -21.34
N ALA A 289 14.91 20.09 -22.18
CA ALA A 289 16.26 19.62 -21.83
C ALA A 289 17.27 20.78 -21.60
N GLN A 290 16.80 21.93 -21.13
CA GLN A 290 17.59 23.09 -20.73
C GLN A 290 18.07 22.97 -19.27
N THR A 291 18.80 23.98 -18.78
CA THR A 291 19.21 24.08 -17.38
C THR A 291 17.99 24.18 -16.45
N HIS A 292 18.06 23.52 -15.29
CA HIS A 292 17.00 23.51 -14.27
C HIS A 292 16.50 24.92 -13.88
N LEU A 293 17.36 25.94 -13.95
CA LEU A 293 17.01 27.34 -13.70
C LEU A 293 15.99 27.90 -14.70
N ALA A 294 16.14 27.60 -16.00
CA ALA A 294 15.22 28.09 -17.03
C ALA A 294 13.83 27.47 -16.89
N ASN A 295 13.77 26.17 -16.58
CA ASN A 295 12.51 25.47 -16.31
C ASN A 295 11.84 26.02 -15.03
N ARG A 296 12.62 26.35 -13.99
CA ARG A 296 12.08 26.97 -12.77
C ARG A 296 11.46 28.33 -13.06
N GLU A 297 12.11 29.19 -13.85
CA GLU A 297 11.56 30.51 -14.20
C GLU A 297 10.27 30.40 -15.01
N GLN A 298 10.20 29.46 -15.95
CA GLN A 298 8.98 29.20 -16.71
C GLN A 298 7.84 28.71 -15.82
N ALA A 299 8.11 27.78 -14.90
CA ALA A 299 7.11 27.29 -13.95
C ALA A 299 6.57 28.42 -13.06
N MET A 300 7.44 29.33 -12.61
CA MET A 300 7.03 30.46 -11.79
C MET A 300 6.17 31.48 -12.55
N LYS A 301 6.41 31.69 -13.85
CA LYS A 301 5.56 32.55 -14.69
C LYS A 301 4.15 31.99 -14.83
N VAL A 302 4.03 30.69 -15.12
CA VAL A 302 2.72 30.02 -15.22
C VAL A 302 1.98 30.08 -13.88
N LEU A 303 2.70 29.89 -12.76
CA LEU A 303 2.10 29.94 -11.43
C LEU A 303 1.61 31.35 -11.05
N GLN A 304 2.29 32.41 -11.52
CA GLN A 304 1.84 33.80 -11.40
C GLN A 304 0.56 34.05 -12.20
N GLU A 305 0.48 33.59 -13.45
CA GLU A 305 -0.71 33.74 -14.29
C GLU A 305 -1.94 33.07 -13.66
N ILE A 306 -1.75 31.88 -13.06
CA ILE A 306 -2.80 31.17 -12.32
C ILE A 306 -3.22 31.97 -11.07
N ALA A 307 -2.26 32.50 -10.31
CA ALA A 307 -2.56 33.30 -9.13
C ALA A 307 -3.34 34.57 -9.47
N ASP A 308 -2.97 35.27 -10.55
CA ASP A 308 -3.65 36.48 -11.02
C ASP A 308 -5.09 36.17 -11.47
N TYR A 309 -5.31 35.03 -12.13
CA TYR A 309 -6.65 34.56 -12.50
C TYR A 309 -7.53 34.29 -11.27
N PHE A 310 -7.02 33.57 -10.27
CA PHE A 310 -7.79 33.30 -9.04
C PHE A 310 -8.03 34.56 -8.22
N GLN A 311 -7.10 35.51 -8.21
CA GLN A 311 -7.30 36.80 -7.55
C GLN A 311 -8.40 37.64 -8.22
N ALA A 312 -8.49 37.61 -9.55
CA ALA A 312 -9.49 38.36 -10.31
C ALA A 312 -10.90 37.76 -10.19
N ASN A 313 -11.01 36.42 -10.16
CA ASN A 313 -12.30 35.73 -10.19
C ASN A 313 -12.78 35.28 -8.79
N GLU A 314 -11.88 35.01 -7.87
CA GLU A 314 -12.16 34.48 -6.52
C GLU A 314 -11.25 35.11 -5.43
N PRO A 315 -11.33 36.43 -5.19
CA PRO A 315 -10.40 37.13 -4.30
C PRO A 315 -10.41 36.66 -2.83
N HIS A 316 -11.50 36.02 -2.39
CA HIS A 316 -11.65 35.47 -1.03
C HIS A 316 -11.48 33.95 -0.96
N SER A 317 -11.09 33.31 -2.07
CA SER A 317 -10.81 31.88 -2.08
C SER A 317 -9.51 31.58 -1.33
N PRO A 318 -9.48 30.55 -0.45
CA PRO A 318 -8.24 30.06 0.16
C PRO A 318 -7.17 29.72 -0.89
N VAL A 319 -7.57 29.29 -2.09
CA VAL A 319 -6.67 28.94 -3.20
C VAL A 319 -5.91 30.18 -3.69
N SER A 320 -6.59 31.31 -3.91
CA SER A 320 -5.96 32.57 -4.30
C SER A 320 -4.90 33.02 -3.28
N TYR A 321 -5.26 32.96 -1.99
CA TYR A 321 -4.34 33.33 -0.91
C TYR A 321 -3.12 32.39 -0.82
N MET A 322 -3.32 31.08 -0.96
CA MET A 322 -2.25 30.09 -0.90
C MET A 322 -1.29 30.20 -2.08
N LEU A 323 -1.79 30.44 -3.30
CA LEU A 323 -0.94 30.62 -4.49
C LEU A 323 -0.03 31.85 -4.35
N GLN A 324 -0.58 32.99 -3.90
CA GLN A 324 0.21 34.20 -3.65
C GLN A 324 1.28 33.98 -2.57
N LYS A 325 0.93 33.24 -1.52
CA LYS A 325 1.86 32.90 -0.43
C LYS A 325 3.01 32.01 -0.94
N THR A 326 2.68 31.01 -1.76
CA THR A 326 3.67 30.13 -2.40
C THR A 326 4.62 30.90 -3.32
N ILE A 327 4.12 31.85 -4.13
CA ILE A 327 4.97 32.71 -4.98
C ILE A 327 5.93 33.51 -4.11
N LYS A 328 5.43 34.14 -3.05
CA LYS A 328 6.24 34.91 -2.11
C LYS A 328 7.34 34.06 -1.45
N TRP A 329 7.02 32.84 -1.05
CA TRP A 329 7.99 31.90 -0.48
C TRP A 329 9.04 31.44 -1.49
N SER A 330 8.67 31.26 -2.76
CA SER A 330 9.61 30.82 -3.79
C SER A 330 10.74 31.81 -4.07
N GLN A 331 10.52 33.09 -3.74
CA GLN A 331 11.47 34.19 -3.94
C GLN A 331 12.31 34.47 -2.69
N MET A 332 11.96 33.87 -1.54
CA MET A 332 12.68 34.07 -0.29
C MET A 332 13.84 33.08 -0.16
N PRO A 333 15.02 33.51 0.32
CA PRO A 333 16.06 32.59 0.71
C PRO A 333 15.61 31.79 1.95
N LEU A 334 16.04 30.53 2.04
CA LEU A 334 15.54 29.55 3.01
C LEU A 334 15.56 30.04 4.48
N HIS A 335 16.59 30.79 4.87
CA HIS A 335 16.74 31.31 6.22
C HIS A 335 15.68 32.37 6.59
N GLU A 336 15.27 33.22 5.64
CA GLU A 336 14.19 34.19 5.84
C GLU A 336 12.83 33.50 5.91
N TRP A 337 12.63 32.47 5.09
CA TRP A 337 11.41 31.67 5.12
C TRP A 337 11.25 30.93 6.46
N LEU A 338 12.31 30.28 6.94
CA LEU A 338 12.32 29.58 8.23
C LEU A 338 11.99 30.52 9.39
N ALA A 339 12.53 31.74 9.39
CA ALA A 339 12.23 32.76 10.39
C ALA A 339 10.76 33.23 10.38
N GLN A 340 10.07 33.18 9.23
CA GLN A 340 8.66 33.56 9.13
C GLN A 340 7.68 32.43 9.46
N VAL A 341 8.08 31.17 9.27
CA VAL A 341 7.21 30.00 9.46
C VAL A 341 7.34 29.41 10.87
N ILE A 342 8.53 29.50 11.48
CA ILE A 342 8.78 29.00 12.83
C ILE A 342 8.54 30.14 13.82
N LYS A 343 7.42 30.07 14.57
CA LYS A 343 7.01 31.09 15.56
C LYS A 343 7.65 30.92 16.94
N ASP A 344 8.36 29.83 17.19
CA ASP A 344 9.05 29.58 18.47
C ASP A 344 10.55 29.85 18.31
N GLU A 345 11.13 30.69 19.18
CA GLU A 345 12.51 31.19 19.07
C GLU A 345 13.62 30.15 19.35
N HIS A 346 13.30 28.88 19.59
CA HIS A 346 14.31 27.89 20.02
C HIS A 346 14.92 26.95 18.94
N PRO A 347 14.35 26.72 17.73
CA PRO A 347 14.97 25.89 16.69
C PRO A 347 15.87 26.65 15.70
N LEU A 348 15.76 27.99 15.60
CA LEU A 348 16.43 28.77 14.55
C LEU A 348 17.94 28.93 14.79
N GLN A 349 18.37 29.10 16.04
CA GLN A 349 19.80 29.18 16.40
C GLN A 349 20.56 27.89 16.05
N MET A 350 19.95 26.73 16.31
CA MET A 350 20.58 25.43 16.06
C MET A 350 20.72 25.12 14.56
N VAL A 351 19.78 25.61 13.73
CA VAL A 351 19.84 25.48 12.26
C VAL A 351 20.82 26.49 11.66
N GLN A 352 20.94 27.71 12.20
CA GLN A 352 21.93 28.70 11.76
C GLN A 352 23.37 28.28 12.09
N GLU A 353 23.60 27.66 13.25
CA GLU A 353 24.90 27.06 13.61
C GLU A 353 25.25 25.88 12.70
N MET A 354 24.30 24.98 12.42
CA MET A 354 24.54 23.85 11.52
C MET A 354 24.78 24.25 10.06
N LEU A 355 24.22 25.37 9.61
CA LEU A 355 24.42 25.88 8.24
C LEU A 355 25.58 26.89 8.12
N GLY A 356 26.27 27.21 9.23
CA GLY A 356 27.49 28.02 9.23
C GLY A 356 27.32 29.50 8.88
N VAL A 357 26.11 30.06 9.01
CA VAL A 357 25.85 31.47 8.70
C VAL A 357 25.96 32.30 9.97
N GLN A 358 27.02 33.09 10.11
CA GLN A 358 27.15 34.01 11.24
C GLN A 358 26.23 35.23 11.07
N PRO A 359 25.59 35.71 12.15
CA PRO A 359 24.83 36.94 12.11
C PRO A 359 25.79 38.11 11.87
N LYS A 360 25.44 38.97 10.91
CA LYS A 360 26.11 40.24 10.67
C LYS A 360 25.82 41.13 11.87
N ASN A 361 26.83 41.43 12.68
CA ASN A 361 26.70 42.39 13.78
C ASN A 361 26.43 43.79 13.19
N GLU A 362 25.20 44.29 13.33
CA GLU A 362 24.90 45.70 13.16
C GLU A 362 25.14 46.42 14.50
N TYR A 363 26.41 46.76 14.73
CA TYR A 363 26.80 47.96 15.45
C TYR A 363 27.95 48.59 14.67
N GLU A 364 27.62 49.30 13.60
CA GLU A 364 28.32 50.48 13.10
C GLU A 364 27.39 51.33 12.23
#